data_AF-M9SEE1-F1
#
_entry.id   AF-M9SEE1-F1
#
_cell.length_a   1.000
_cell.length_b   1.000
_cell.length_c   1.000
_cell.angle_alpha   90.00
_cell.angle_beta   90.00
_cell.angle_gamma   90.00
#
_symmetry.space_group_name_H-M   'P 1'
#
loop_
_entity.id
_entity.type
_entity.pdbx_description
1 polymer ?
#
loop_
_entity_poly.entity_id
_entity_poly.type
_entity_poly.pdbx_seq_one_letter_code
_entity_poly.pdbx_strand_id
1 'polypeptide(L)'
;MSRTGSAYRRSGYAKKMAAIAVALMSVAVIWTVLSEESEATGDDYTRYYYDQLDQIGKAVYDKALTLEPGESSFDITLNMDWFDDDSVTNVKHTLDSTLSEIRMALVSEKPELYWMGTGLKYIVTGGTITYSFPTAFSTNSEEKAAFDQAVENFHIDNTNRYTAVKSIHDGLASTLTYSSTDNEENSSVIRSAYTALAGDRNVVCEGYAKSFKLLCDRYGIPCITVTGEAKGSSSDTPEGHMWNYVMMDDGKWYLVDCTWDDQTTTVYNYMLAGSNTMGMLTSSGPAITVGESHDPSTVSDMFSIPTLASDTYSPPSYTVSFETNGGDAIQPVMKNEDDVIILEEPSWSGHAFKGWYTDPGFGGTKYAAGAEYTVTGDVTFYAQWVDVYNIYFKADGRTVKTIQFESVTDTVTEPAVPPKAGYTGVWEAYTLILDNVTVNAVYTPITYTAAFVIDGVTVSTVEFTVEDKSLPEPEIPPKEGYKASWEKYRIGPNDLTIHAVYTEEGVVDKVLGYVEDMDPKILGAVGIVIILAIIGLAVRHRH
;
A
#
# COMPACT_ATOMS: atom_id res chain seq x y z
N MET A 1 87.46 -38.08 -24.32
CA MET A 1 86.46 -38.43 -23.29
C MET A 1 86.99 -37.91 -21.96
N SER A 2 86.33 -37.11 -21.13
CA SER A 2 85.03 -36.46 -21.14
C SER A 2 85.10 -35.30 -20.12
N ARG A 3 84.94 -34.04 -20.56
CA ARG A 3 84.65 -32.89 -19.69
C ARG A 3 83.17 -32.54 -19.89
N THR A 4 82.26 -33.29 -19.27
CA THR A 4 80.81 -33.01 -19.33
C THR A 4 80.08 -33.24 -18.00
N GLY A 5 80.79 -33.38 -16.87
CA GLY A 5 80.17 -33.68 -15.56
C GLY A 5 79.84 -32.48 -14.66
N SER A 6 80.34 -31.27 -14.96
CA SER A 6 80.26 -30.14 -14.01
C SER A 6 79.14 -29.12 -14.30
N ALA A 7 78.60 -29.07 -15.53
CA ALA A 7 77.61 -28.07 -15.91
C ALA A 7 76.18 -28.45 -15.45
N TYR A 8 75.86 -29.74 -15.42
CA TYR A 8 74.51 -30.22 -15.12
C TYR A 8 74.12 -30.14 -13.63
N ARG A 9 75.11 -30.20 -12.71
CA ARG A 9 74.87 -30.01 -11.27
C ARG A 9 74.70 -28.54 -10.86
N ARG A 10 75.22 -27.59 -11.64
CA ARG A 10 75.08 -26.14 -11.36
C ARG A 10 73.71 -25.59 -11.78
N SER A 11 73.10 -26.08 -12.87
CA SER A 11 71.77 -25.60 -13.30
C SER A 11 70.64 -26.02 -12.35
N GLY A 12 70.73 -27.19 -11.73
CA GLY A 12 69.77 -27.63 -10.70
C GLY A 12 69.90 -26.86 -9.37
N TYR A 13 71.11 -26.37 -9.06
CA TYR A 13 71.35 -25.52 -7.89
C TYR A 13 70.90 -24.08 -8.13
N ALA A 14 71.15 -23.52 -9.32
CA ALA A 14 70.69 -22.19 -9.71
C ALA A 14 69.15 -22.08 -9.73
N LYS A 15 68.45 -23.10 -10.25
CA LYS A 15 66.98 -23.17 -10.19
C LYS A 15 66.43 -23.23 -8.76
N LYS A 16 67.11 -23.94 -7.86
CA LYS A 16 66.76 -23.97 -6.43
C LYS A 16 67.06 -22.65 -5.72
N MET A 17 68.16 -21.97 -6.07
CA MET A 17 68.52 -20.67 -5.50
C MET A 17 67.62 -19.54 -6.02
N ALA A 18 67.16 -19.59 -7.28
CA ALA A 18 66.17 -18.66 -7.81
C ALA A 18 64.79 -18.82 -7.14
N ALA A 19 64.36 -20.07 -6.89
CA ALA A 19 63.15 -20.34 -6.11
C ALA A 19 63.29 -19.87 -4.64
N ILE A 20 64.47 -20.02 -4.04
CA ILE A 20 64.78 -19.51 -2.70
C ILE A 20 64.87 -17.98 -2.69
N ALA A 21 65.36 -17.34 -3.76
CA ALA A 21 65.42 -15.89 -3.90
C ALA A 21 64.02 -15.28 -4.04
N VAL A 22 63.11 -15.91 -4.80
CA VAL A 22 61.69 -15.50 -4.88
C VAL A 22 60.99 -15.68 -3.51
N ALA A 23 61.33 -16.74 -2.76
CA ALA A 23 60.85 -16.96 -1.40
C ALA A 23 61.48 -16.04 -0.33
N LEU A 24 62.66 -15.47 -0.59
CA LEU A 24 63.29 -14.46 0.28
C LEU A 24 62.87 -13.02 -0.10
N MET A 25 62.50 -12.79 -1.37
CA MET A 25 61.90 -11.55 -1.87
C MET A 25 60.53 -11.29 -1.27
N SER A 26 59.75 -12.36 -1.03
CA SER A 26 58.53 -12.28 -0.23
C SER A 26 58.90 -11.64 1.11
N VAL A 27 59.85 -12.19 1.86
CA VAL A 27 60.25 -11.70 3.20
C VAL A 27 60.78 -10.26 3.24
N ALA A 28 61.51 -9.79 2.22
CA ALA A 28 62.07 -8.44 2.20
C ALA A 28 61.05 -7.35 1.79
N VAL A 29 60.20 -7.63 0.80
CA VAL A 29 59.07 -6.74 0.45
C VAL A 29 58.07 -6.69 1.62
N ILE A 30 57.79 -7.85 2.22
CA ILE A 30 57.00 -8.05 3.46
C ILE A 30 57.52 -7.16 4.60
N TRP A 31 58.83 -7.08 4.85
CA TRP A 31 59.32 -6.34 6.03
C TRP A 31 59.21 -4.81 5.88
N THR A 32 59.36 -4.28 4.67
CA THR A 32 59.18 -2.82 4.43
C THR A 32 57.72 -2.39 4.35
N VAL A 33 56.79 -3.30 4.03
CA VAL A 33 55.36 -2.99 3.86
C VAL A 33 54.53 -3.36 5.10
N LEU A 34 54.89 -4.41 5.86
CA LEU A 34 54.12 -4.94 6.99
C LEU A 34 54.52 -4.38 8.36
N SER A 35 55.19 -3.22 8.46
CA SER A 35 55.48 -2.62 9.77
C SER A 35 54.24 -2.06 10.49
N GLU A 36 53.06 -2.18 9.89
CA GLU A 36 51.76 -1.76 10.44
C GLU A 36 50.65 -2.77 10.09
N GLU A 37 50.76 -4.03 10.52
CA GLU A 37 49.60 -4.95 10.45
C GLU A 37 48.62 -4.63 11.59
N SER A 38 47.37 -4.28 11.23
CA SER A 38 46.21 -4.53 12.09
C SER A 38 45.67 -5.92 11.79
N GLU A 39 45.40 -6.72 12.82
CA GLU A 39 44.80 -8.05 12.68
C GLU A 39 43.52 -7.97 11.83
N ALA A 40 43.50 -8.68 10.71
CA ALA A 40 42.29 -8.88 9.91
C ALA A 40 41.29 -9.70 10.73
N THR A 41 40.26 -9.03 11.25
CA THR A 41 39.07 -9.70 11.76
C THR A 41 38.37 -10.36 10.58
N GLY A 42 38.03 -11.65 10.67
CA GLY A 42 37.56 -12.49 9.56
C GLY A 42 36.23 -12.12 8.89
N ASP A 43 35.77 -10.87 9.04
CA ASP A 43 34.49 -10.35 8.54
C ASP A 43 34.64 -9.01 7.76
N ASP A 44 35.86 -8.61 7.34
CA ASP A 44 36.05 -7.42 6.49
C ASP A 44 35.78 -7.72 5.00
N TYR A 45 34.51 -7.68 4.63
CA TYR A 45 34.08 -7.91 3.25
C TYR A 45 34.41 -6.77 2.28
N THR A 46 35.02 -5.69 2.76
CA THR A 46 35.55 -4.63 1.87
C THR A 46 36.86 -5.04 1.17
N ARG A 47 37.41 -6.22 1.52
CA ARG A 47 38.69 -6.79 1.04
C ARG A 47 38.57 -8.23 0.49
N TYR A 48 37.38 -8.63 0.04
CA TYR A 48 37.09 -9.99 -0.43
C TYR A 48 38.04 -10.53 -1.53
N TYR A 49 38.36 -9.72 -2.53
CA TYR A 49 39.32 -10.03 -3.60
C TYR A 49 40.77 -9.81 -3.13
N TYR A 50 41.02 -8.74 -2.35
CA TYR A 50 42.34 -8.49 -1.75
C TYR A 50 42.85 -9.71 -0.97
N ASP A 51 41.99 -10.35 -0.18
CA ASP A 51 42.37 -11.48 0.67
C ASP A 51 42.88 -12.68 -0.13
N GLN A 52 42.45 -12.80 -1.38
CA GLN A 52 42.83 -13.86 -2.32
C GLN A 52 44.09 -13.53 -3.13
N LEU A 53 44.55 -12.28 -3.12
CA LEU A 53 45.81 -11.91 -3.77
C LEU A 53 46.99 -12.57 -3.08
N ASP A 54 48.04 -12.85 -3.86
CA ASP A 54 49.33 -13.22 -3.30
C ASP A 54 49.98 -12.04 -2.56
N GLN A 55 51.11 -12.30 -1.89
CA GLN A 55 51.79 -11.27 -1.09
C GLN A 55 52.29 -10.07 -1.91
N ILE A 56 52.64 -10.28 -3.19
CA ILE A 56 53.06 -9.20 -4.07
C ILE A 56 51.84 -8.36 -4.44
N GLY A 57 50.74 -9.02 -4.80
CA GLY A 57 49.49 -8.37 -5.14
C GLY A 57 48.95 -7.52 -4.00
N LYS A 58 48.98 -8.04 -2.76
CA LYS A 58 48.62 -7.28 -1.55
C LYS A 58 49.50 -6.04 -1.38
N ALA A 59 50.82 -6.18 -1.50
CA ALA A 59 51.73 -5.04 -1.37
C ALA A 59 51.50 -3.95 -2.42
N VAL A 60 51.24 -4.34 -3.68
CA VAL A 60 50.93 -3.39 -4.76
C VAL A 60 49.57 -2.73 -4.53
N TYR A 61 48.57 -3.50 -4.11
CA TYR A 61 47.24 -3.01 -3.76
C TYR A 61 47.31 -1.98 -2.63
N ASP A 62 47.95 -2.33 -1.50
CA ASP A 62 48.08 -1.45 -0.34
C ASP A 62 48.83 -0.16 -0.71
N LYS A 63 49.84 -0.27 -1.58
CA LYS A 63 50.55 0.91 -2.07
C LYS A 63 49.67 1.78 -2.99
N ALA A 64 48.83 1.18 -3.82
CA ALA A 64 47.87 1.91 -4.65
C ALA A 64 46.86 2.71 -3.83
N LEU A 65 46.44 2.22 -2.67
CA LEU A 65 45.53 2.95 -1.76
C LEU A 65 46.14 4.23 -1.19
N THR A 66 47.47 4.38 -1.25
CA THR A 66 48.16 5.59 -0.77
C THR A 66 48.17 6.72 -1.79
N LEU A 67 47.67 6.48 -3.01
CA LEU A 67 47.59 7.51 -4.05
C LEU A 67 46.50 8.53 -3.73
N GLU A 68 46.84 9.79 -3.87
CA GLU A 68 45.89 10.91 -3.77
C GLU A 68 45.31 11.27 -5.14
N PRO A 69 44.17 12.01 -5.20
CA PRO A 69 43.61 12.48 -6.45
C PRO A 69 44.64 13.24 -7.31
N GLY A 70 44.78 12.80 -8.57
CA GLY A 70 45.78 13.33 -9.51
C GLY A 70 47.12 12.58 -9.50
N GLU A 71 47.37 11.73 -8.52
CA GLU A 71 48.46 10.76 -8.58
C GLU A 71 48.03 9.52 -9.36
N SER A 72 48.95 8.97 -10.17
CA SER A 72 48.66 7.83 -11.04
C SER A 72 49.80 6.83 -11.13
N SER A 73 50.81 6.98 -10.28
CA SER A 73 51.94 6.05 -10.22
C SER A 73 52.60 6.04 -8.86
N PHE A 74 53.14 4.89 -8.46
CA PHE A 74 53.97 4.75 -7.28
C PHE A 74 55.14 3.80 -7.55
N ASP A 75 56.17 3.93 -6.72
CA ASP A 75 57.37 3.12 -6.80
C ASP A 75 57.41 2.04 -5.72
N ILE A 76 57.87 0.85 -6.11
CA ILE A 76 58.31 -0.22 -5.22
C ILE A 76 59.78 -0.51 -5.56
N THR A 77 60.68 -0.26 -4.61
CA THR A 77 62.11 -0.53 -4.78
C THR A 77 62.42 -2.01 -4.54
N LEU A 78 63.02 -2.68 -5.53
CA LEU A 78 63.60 -4.01 -5.36
C LEU A 78 65.04 -3.88 -4.86
N ASN A 79 65.39 -4.67 -3.85
CA ASN A 79 66.79 -4.81 -3.47
C ASN A 79 67.53 -5.67 -4.52
N MET A 80 68.15 -5.03 -5.51
CA MET A 80 68.69 -5.67 -6.72
C MET A 80 70.06 -6.33 -6.56
N ASP A 81 70.66 -6.31 -5.38
CA ASP A 81 72.02 -6.87 -5.14
C ASP A 81 72.12 -8.39 -5.34
N TRP A 82 71.00 -9.09 -5.59
CA TRP A 82 70.90 -10.56 -5.66
C TRP A 82 70.46 -11.14 -7.02
N PHE A 83 70.32 -10.35 -8.08
CA PHE A 83 69.72 -10.81 -9.34
C PHE A 83 70.76 -11.05 -10.46
N ASP A 84 70.62 -12.18 -11.16
CA ASP A 84 71.19 -12.42 -12.50
C ASP A 84 70.15 -12.15 -13.61
N ASP A 85 70.56 -12.07 -14.88
CA ASP A 85 69.65 -11.76 -16.01
C ASP A 85 68.46 -12.73 -16.14
N ASP A 86 68.64 -14.01 -15.76
CA ASP A 86 67.59 -15.03 -15.79
C ASP A 86 66.53 -14.76 -14.70
N SER A 87 66.94 -14.25 -13.53
CA SER A 87 66.03 -13.89 -12.44
C SER A 87 65.17 -12.66 -12.75
N VAL A 88 65.65 -11.70 -13.55
CA VAL A 88 64.86 -10.53 -14.01
C VAL A 88 63.72 -10.96 -14.94
N THR A 89 63.95 -11.97 -15.80
CA THR A 89 62.93 -12.47 -16.74
C THR A 89 61.81 -13.21 -16.00
N ASN A 90 62.14 -13.98 -14.96
CA ASN A 90 61.13 -14.64 -14.12
C ASN A 90 60.31 -13.65 -13.29
N VAL A 91 60.93 -12.59 -12.78
CA VAL A 91 60.20 -11.50 -12.09
C VAL A 91 59.17 -10.87 -13.02
N LYS A 92 59.54 -10.55 -14.27
CA LYS A 92 58.58 -10.00 -15.25
C LYS A 92 57.40 -10.93 -15.52
N HIS A 93 57.66 -12.23 -15.70
CA HIS A 93 56.59 -13.19 -15.91
C HIS A 93 55.64 -13.30 -14.70
N THR A 94 56.17 -13.28 -13.47
CA THR A 94 55.36 -13.28 -12.25
C THR A 94 54.56 -11.98 -12.09
N LEU A 95 55.18 -10.84 -12.38
CA LEU A 95 54.50 -9.55 -12.38
C LEU A 95 53.35 -9.54 -13.39
N ASP A 96 53.60 -9.92 -14.64
CA ASP A 96 52.61 -9.95 -15.72
C ASP A 96 51.41 -10.83 -15.37
N SER A 97 51.61 -11.96 -14.67
CA SER A 97 50.50 -12.83 -14.24
C SER A 97 49.63 -12.25 -13.12
N THR A 98 50.15 -11.34 -12.29
CA THR A 98 49.43 -10.79 -11.12
C THR A 98 48.74 -9.45 -11.39
N LEU A 99 49.12 -8.73 -12.46
CA LEU A 99 48.57 -7.39 -12.76
C LEU A 99 47.05 -7.41 -12.93
N SER A 100 46.51 -8.42 -13.62
CA SER A 100 45.07 -8.54 -13.88
C SER A 100 44.30 -8.74 -12.58
N GLU A 101 44.79 -9.58 -11.67
CA GLU A 101 44.17 -9.82 -10.37
C GLU A 101 44.21 -8.56 -9.50
N ILE A 102 45.37 -7.91 -9.39
CA ILE A 102 45.53 -6.66 -8.62
C ILE A 102 44.60 -5.57 -9.14
N ARG A 103 44.56 -5.39 -10.47
CA ARG A 103 43.66 -4.46 -11.14
C ARG A 103 42.21 -4.77 -10.79
N MET A 104 41.80 -6.04 -10.95
CA MET A 104 40.42 -6.45 -10.73
C MET A 104 40.01 -6.25 -9.28
N ALA A 105 40.87 -6.58 -8.31
CA ALA A 105 40.61 -6.32 -6.90
C ALA A 105 40.42 -4.82 -6.63
N LEU A 106 41.35 -3.96 -7.07
CA LEU A 106 41.26 -2.51 -6.85
C LEU A 106 40.00 -1.89 -7.46
N VAL A 107 39.71 -2.19 -8.73
CA VAL A 107 38.56 -1.60 -9.45
C VAL A 107 37.22 -2.08 -8.88
N SER A 108 37.20 -3.29 -8.31
CA SER A 108 35.99 -3.92 -7.74
C SER A 108 35.72 -3.50 -6.30
N GLU A 109 36.77 -3.31 -5.49
CA GLU A 109 36.65 -3.07 -4.06
C GLU A 109 36.76 -1.60 -3.68
N LYS A 110 37.40 -0.78 -4.53
CA LYS A 110 37.65 0.63 -4.26
C LYS A 110 37.06 1.56 -5.32
N PRO A 111 35.72 1.55 -5.52
CA PRO A 111 35.03 2.54 -6.36
C PRO A 111 35.38 4.00 -6.08
N GLU A 112 35.80 4.32 -4.86
CA GLU A 112 36.25 5.64 -4.44
C GLU A 112 37.53 6.10 -5.16
N LEU A 113 38.34 5.19 -5.71
CA LEU A 113 39.52 5.50 -6.53
C LEU A 113 39.15 5.78 -7.99
N TYR A 114 38.00 6.41 -8.23
CA TYR A 114 37.42 6.60 -9.57
C TYR A 114 38.32 7.35 -10.56
N TRP A 115 39.26 8.16 -10.07
CA TRP A 115 40.22 8.89 -10.92
C TRP A 115 41.28 7.99 -11.55
N MET A 116 41.50 6.81 -10.96
CA MET A 116 42.41 5.80 -11.47
C MET A 116 41.72 5.03 -12.58
N GLY A 117 42.28 5.09 -13.78
CA GLY A 117 41.81 4.30 -14.90
C GLY A 117 42.14 2.83 -14.73
N THR A 118 41.44 2.02 -15.50
CA THR A 118 41.44 0.57 -15.26
C THR A 118 42.70 -0.14 -15.75
N GLY A 119 43.63 0.51 -16.47
CA GLY A 119 44.88 -0.15 -16.86
C GLY A 119 45.90 -0.18 -15.72
N LEU A 120 46.50 -1.33 -15.42
CA LEU A 120 47.69 -1.38 -14.56
C LEU A 120 48.91 -1.76 -15.39
N LYS A 121 49.97 -0.96 -15.30
CA LYS A 121 51.24 -1.18 -15.99
C LYS A 121 52.39 -1.07 -15.01
N TYR A 122 53.55 -1.63 -15.38
CA TYR A 122 54.78 -1.38 -14.65
C TYR A 122 55.96 -1.13 -15.59
N ILE A 123 56.96 -0.42 -15.07
CA ILE A 123 58.27 -0.22 -15.70
C ILE A 123 59.35 -0.56 -14.68
N VAL A 124 60.40 -1.26 -15.10
CA VAL A 124 61.55 -1.58 -14.26
C VAL A 124 62.74 -0.72 -14.67
N THR A 125 63.21 0.17 -13.79
CA THR A 125 64.35 1.05 -14.03
C THR A 125 65.28 1.08 -12.82
N GLY A 126 66.55 0.71 -12.99
CA GLY A 126 67.58 0.87 -11.95
C GLY A 126 67.27 0.15 -10.63
N GLY A 127 66.48 -0.93 -10.67
CA GLY A 127 66.04 -1.65 -9.48
C GLY A 127 64.76 -1.16 -8.83
N THR A 128 64.11 -0.15 -9.39
CA THR A 128 62.77 0.27 -9.00
C THR A 128 61.74 -0.28 -9.99
N ILE A 129 60.65 -0.85 -9.47
CA ILE A 129 59.44 -1.09 -10.24
C ILE A 129 58.51 0.11 -10.00
N THR A 130 58.21 0.85 -11.06
CA THR A 130 57.18 1.89 -11.04
C THR A 130 55.89 1.30 -11.57
N TYR A 131 54.87 1.22 -10.75
CA TYR A 131 53.51 0.89 -11.19
C TYR A 131 52.79 2.16 -11.60
N SER A 132 51.99 2.09 -12.66
CA SER A 132 51.18 3.22 -13.12
C SER A 132 49.81 2.81 -13.63
N PHE A 133 48.86 3.69 -13.37
CA PHE A 133 47.49 3.66 -13.86
C PHE A 133 47.33 4.78 -14.88
N PRO A 134 46.58 4.59 -15.98
CA PRO A 134 46.14 5.71 -16.78
C PRO A 134 45.22 6.57 -15.90
N THR A 135 45.29 7.88 -16.04
CA THR A 135 44.32 8.77 -15.42
C THR A 135 42.98 8.61 -16.16
N ALA A 136 41.91 8.19 -15.46
CA ALA A 136 40.56 8.13 -16.03
C ALA A 136 39.88 9.49 -16.05
N PHE A 137 40.19 10.33 -15.06
CA PHE A 137 39.64 11.67 -14.88
C PHE A 137 40.73 12.59 -14.34
N SER A 138 40.80 13.82 -14.82
CA SER A 138 41.51 14.86 -14.08
C SER A 138 40.70 15.18 -12.84
N THR A 139 41.18 14.84 -11.66
CA THR A 139 40.50 15.18 -10.40
C THR A 139 41.21 16.28 -9.67
N ASN A 140 40.49 17.34 -9.33
CA ASN A 140 40.92 18.33 -8.35
C ASN A 140 40.26 18.04 -6.97
N SER A 141 40.72 18.75 -5.93
CA SER A 141 40.21 18.59 -4.57
C SER A 141 38.71 18.93 -4.42
N GLU A 142 38.15 19.78 -5.29
CA GLU A 142 36.73 20.17 -5.24
C GLU A 142 35.84 19.04 -5.76
N GLU A 143 36.23 18.35 -6.83
CA GLU A 143 35.49 17.19 -7.36
C GLU A 143 35.48 16.03 -6.36
N LYS A 144 36.61 15.78 -5.68
CA LYS A 144 36.65 14.81 -4.58
C LYS A 144 35.69 15.18 -3.46
N ALA A 145 35.68 16.45 -3.03
CA ALA A 145 34.78 16.91 -1.98
C ALA A 145 33.30 16.82 -2.40
N ALA A 146 32.99 17.12 -3.66
CA ALA A 146 31.63 16.96 -4.20
C ALA A 146 31.20 15.50 -4.22
N PHE A 147 32.10 14.58 -4.58
CA PHE A 147 31.86 13.14 -4.52
C PHE A 147 31.62 12.65 -3.09
N ASP A 148 32.50 12.98 -2.16
CA ASP A 148 32.37 12.60 -0.75
C ASP A 148 31.03 13.12 -0.18
N GLN A 149 30.65 14.35 -0.52
CA GLN A 149 29.36 14.93 -0.13
C GLN A 149 28.16 14.24 -0.78
N ALA A 150 28.26 13.85 -2.05
CA ALA A 150 27.20 13.12 -2.74
C ALA A 150 26.97 11.73 -2.11
N VAL A 151 28.06 11.01 -1.78
CA VAL A 151 28.00 9.73 -1.05
C VAL A 151 27.37 9.92 0.33
N GLU A 152 27.70 10.99 1.04
CA GLU A 152 27.13 11.29 2.36
C GLU A 152 25.66 11.68 2.34
N ASN A 153 25.23 12.40 1.30
CA ASN A 153 23.85 12.86 1.15
C ASN A 153 22.92 11.80 0.54
N PHE A 154 23.45 10.67 0.05
CA PHE A 154 22.62 9.61 -0.50
C PHE A 154 21.73 9.02 0.61
N HIS A 155 20.42 9.07 0.40
CA HIS A 155 19.45 8.62 1.40
C HIS A 155 19.41 7.10 1.47
N ILE A 156 19.66 6.55 2.67
CA ILE A 156 19.63 5.11 2.93
C ILE A 156 18.80 4.89 4.18
N ASP A 157 17.71 4.15 4.05
CA ASP A 157 16.94 3.66 5.20
C ASP A 157 17.68 2.49 5.85
N ASN A 158 18.47 2.80 6.87
CA ASN A 158 19.23 1.79 7.63
C ASN A 158 18.45 1.25 8.84
N THR A 159 17.11 1.13 8.74
CA THR A 159 16.28 0.47 9.76
C THR A 159 16.68 -1.00 9.93
N ASN A 160 16.91 -1.70 8.82
CA ASN A 160 17.51 -3.03 8.79
C ASN A 160 18.30 -3.24 7.47
N ARG A 161 18.96 -4.40 7.32
CA ARG A 161 19.79 -4.67 6.11
C ARG A 161 18.95 -4.70 4.84
N TYR A 162 17.73 -5.23 4.88
CA TYR A 162 16.84 -5.28 3.73
C TYR A 162 16.48 -3.86 3.25
N THR A 163 16.02 -2.99 4.16
CA THR A 163 15.67 -1.61 3.81
C THR A 163 16.88 -0.81 3.32
N ALA A 164 18.07 -1.10 3.87
CA ALA A 164 19.31 -0.41 3.46
C ALA A 164 19.67 -0.78 2.02
N VAL A 165 19.74 -2.08 1.71
CA VAL A 165 20.00 -2.58 0.35
C VAL A 165 18.94 -2.06 -0.63
N LYS A 166 17.66 -2.09 -0.24
CA LYS A 166 16.55 -1.61 -1.06
C LYS A 166 16.62 -0.10 -1.33
N SER A 167 16.94 0.71 -0.33
CA SER A 167 17.08 2.15 -0.51
C SER A 167 18.24 2.50 -1.45
N ILE A 168 19.36 1.77 -1.36
CA ILE A 168 20.50 1.92 -2.27
C ILE A 168 20.08 1.54 -3.69
N HIS A 169 19.46 0.36 -3.85
CA HIS A 169 18.96 -0.13 -5.12
C HIS A 169 18.01 0.87 -5.79
N ASP A 170 16.93 1.24 -5.10
CA ASP A 170 15.88 2.10 -5.63
C ASP A 170 16.40 3.51 -5.90
N GLY A 171 17.26 4.03 -5.01
CA GLY A 171 17.88 5.33 -5.18
C GLY A 171 18.75 5.39 -6.43
N LEU A 172 19.53 4.34 -6.73
CA LEU A 172 20.33 4.27 -7.95
C LEU A 172 19.45 4.07 -9.19
N ALA A 173 18.57 3.07 -9.18
CA ALA A 173 17.71 2.73 -10.32
C ALA A 173 16.74 3.86 -10.70
N SER A 174 16.31 4.70 -9.75
CA SER A 174 15.38 5.81 -10.03
C SER A 174 16.06 7.13 -10.38
N THR A 175 17.37 7.27 -10.20
CA THR A 175 18.09 8.54 -10.39
C THR A 175 19.12 8.53 -11.51
N LEU A 176 19.60 7.35 -11.90
CA LEU A 176 20.57 7.18 -12.96
C LEU A 176 19.89 7.09 -14.33
N THR A 177 20.69 7.14 -15.38
CA THR A 177 20.25 6.91 -16.76
C THR A 177 21.27 6.03 -17.46
N TYR A 178 20.79 4.94 -18.07
CA TYR A 178 21.66 4.02 -18.78
C TYR A 178 22.24 4.65 -20.05
N SER A 179 23.57 4.62 -20.16
CA SER A 179 24.29 5.18 -21.30
C SER A 179 24.22 4.25 -22.52
N SER A 180 23.71 4.76 -23.64
CA SER A 180 23.73 4.05 -24.93
C SER A 180 24.97 4.35 -25.78
N THR A 181 25.86 5.22 -25.29
CA THR A 181 27.06 5.67 -26.01
C THR A 181 28.30 5.41 -25.18
N ASP A 182 28.98 4.31 -25.50
CA ASP A 182 30.29 3.95 -24.95
C ASP A 182 31.35 4.06 -26.04
N ASN A 183 32.33 4.94 -25.84
CA ASN A 183 33.43 5.17 -26.76
C ASN A 183 34.75 5.39 -26.00
N GLU A 184 35.88 5.37 -26.71
CA GLU A 184 37.20 5.49 -26.08
C GLU A 184 37.37 6.77 -25.22
N GLU A 185 36.67 7.86 -25.55
CA GLU A 185 36.79 9.15 -24.85
C GLU A 185 36.00 9.20 -23.54
N ASN A 186 34.84 8.53 -23.47
CA ASN A 186 33.96 8.56 -22.30
C ASN A 186 33.89 7.23 -21.53
N SER A 187 34.52 6.17 -22.01
CA SER A 187 34.40 4.82 -21.48
C SER A 187 34.71 4.73 -19.98
N SER A 188 35.80 5.36 -19.53
CA SER A 188 36.15 5.39 -18.10
C SER A 188 35.23 6.33 -17.29
N VAL A 189 34.64 7.33 -17.95
CA VAL A 189 33.74 8.32 -17.35
C VAL A 189 32.44 7.67 -16.89
N ILE A 190 31.76 7.01 -17.83
CA ILE A 190 30.44 6.40 -17.62
C ILE A 190 30.48 5.13 -16.76
N ARG A 191 31.68 4.64 -16.40
CA ARG A 191 31.91 3.42 -15.60
C ARG A 191 32.24 3.70 -14.12
N SER A 192 32.20 4.96 -13.70
CA SER A 192 32.64 5.37 -12.37
C SER A 192 31.48 5.62 -11.41
N ALA A 193 31.72 5.40 -10.12
CA ALA A 193 30.81 5.83 -9.06
C ALA A 193 30.68 7.35 -9.00
N TYR A 194 31.74 8.09 -9.39
CA TYR A 194 31.71 9.54 -9.47
C TYR A 194 30.60 10.05 -10.39
N THR A 195 30.56 9.57 -11.64
CA THR A 195 29.55 10.01 -12.60
C THR A 195 28.14 9.66 -12.14
N ALA A 196 27.97 8.51 -11.48
CA ALA A 196 26.69 8.08 -10.93
C ALA A 196 26.20 8.97 -9.77
N LEU A 197 27.07 9.31 -8.82
CA LEU A 197 26.66 9.97 -7.57
C LEU A 197 26.78 11.50 -7.63
N ALA A 198 27.84 12.03 -8.25
CA ALA A 198 28.19 13.45 -8.25
C ALA A 198 28.25 14.09 -9.65
N GLY A 199 28.36 13.29 -10.72
CA GLY A 199 28.41 13.77 -12.09
C GLY A 199 27.04 13.80 -12.79
N ASP A 200 27.05 13.56 -14.10
CA ASP A 200 25.88 13.68 -14.98
C ASP A 200 24.86 12.54 -14.85
N ARG A 201 25.11 11.55 -13.99
CA ARG A 201 24.24 10.38 -13.73
C ARG A 201 23.98 9.47 -14.94
N ASN A 202 24.70 9.69 -16.03
CA ASN A 202 24.65 8.90 -17.26
C ASN A 202 25.77 7.86 -17.23
N VAL A 203 25.43 6.60 -16.94
CA VAL A 203 26.39 5.54 -16.66
C VAL A 203 26.01 4.22 -17.32
N VAL A 204 26.99 3.32 -17.46
CA VAL A 204 26.76 1.91 -17.84
C VAL A 204 26.77 1.03 -16.58
N CYS A 205 26.61 -0.28 -16.75
CA CYS A 205 26.48 -1.25 -15.66
C CYS A 205 27.52 -1.11 -14.55
N GLU A 206 28.78 -0.84 -14.89
CA GLU A 206 29.84 -0.64 -13.89
C GLU A 206 29.59 0.57 -12.98
N GLY A 207 28.99 1.66 -13.49
CA GLY A 207 28.66 2.83 -12.68
C GLY A 207 27.59 2.53 -11.64
N TYR A 208 26.57 1.74 -12.01
CA TYR A 208 25.57 1.23 -11.07
C TYR A 208 26.23 0.33 -10.03
N ALA A 209 26.94 -0.72 -10.47
CA ALA A 209 27.45 -1.76 -9.57
C ALA A 209 28.52 -1.23 -8.59
N LYS A 210 29.40 -0.33 -9.05
CA LYS A 210 30.41 0.31 -8.19
C LYS A 210 29.79 1.29 -7.19
N SER A 211 28.76 2.04 -7.60
CA SER A 211 28.04 2.93 -6.67
C SER A 211 27.30 2.13 -5.60
N PHE A 212 26.64 1.04 -6.00
CA PHE A 212 25.97 0.14 -5.08
C PHE A 212 26.95 -0.45 -4.05
N LYS A 213 28.09 -0.98 -4.52
CA LYS A 213 29.18 -1.48 -3.65
C LYS A 213 29.66 -0.42 -2.66
N LEU A 214 29.99 0.77 -3.14
CA LEU A 214 30.47 1.88 -2.31
C LEU A 214 29.48 2.26 -1.21
N LEU A 215 28.19 2.33 -1.57
CA LEU A 215 27.13 2.66 -0.63
C LEU A 215 26.90 1.52 0.37
N CYS A 216 27.00 0.25 -0.04
CA CYS A 216 26.95 -0.89 0.88
C CYS A 216 28.10 -0.87 1.91
N ASP A 217 29.33 -0.60 1.46
CA ASP A 217 30.51 -0.55 2.34
C ASP A 217 30.37 0.50 3.44
N ARG A 218 29.78 1.66 3.11
CA ARG A 218 29.52 2.74 4.07
C ARG A 218 28.65 2.29 5.26
N TYR A 219 27.79 1.29 5.05
CA TYR A 219 26.88 0.76 6.06
C TYR A 219 27.32 -0.62 6.58
N GLY A 220 28.53 -1.08 6.22
CA GLY A 220 29.06 -2.37 6.65
C GLY A 220 28.26 -3.56 6.09
N ILE A 221 27.61 -3.38 4.94
CA ILE A 221 26.84 -4.44 4.27
C ILE A 221 27.81 -5.23 3.40
N PRO A 222 28.00 -6.55 3.64
CA PRO A 222 28.89 -7.36 2.82
C PRO A 222 28.41 -7.39 1.37
N CYS A 223 29.18 -6.76 0.49
CA CYS A 223 28.85 -6.62 -0.92
C CYS A 223 30.13 -6.77 -1.74
N ILE A 224 30.05 -7.41 -2.90
CA ILE A 224 31.12 -7.46 -3.89
C ILE A 224 30.57 -7.05 -5.25
N THR A 225 31.39 -6.44 -6.11
CA THR A 225 31.07 -6.32 -7.54
C THR A 225 31.46 -7.61 -8.24
N VAL A 226 30.65 -8.06 -9.18
CA VAL A 226 30.88 -9.26 -9.98
C VAL A 226 30.87 -8.85 -11.45
N THR A 227 31.89 -9.26 -12.19
CA THR A 227 32.01 -9.01 -13.63
C THR A 227 32.02 -10.32 -14.37
N GLY A 228 31.30 -10.38 -15.48
CA GLY A 228 31.16 -11.59 -16.29
C GLY A 228 30.39 -11.33 -17.57
N GLU A 229 29.67 -12.34 -18.03
CA GLU A 229 28.76 -12.23 -19.16
C GLU A 229 27.31 -12.30 -18.69
N ALA A 230 26.44 -11.47 -19.28
CA ALA A 230 25.00 -11.52 -19.04
C ALA A 230 24.20 -11.67 -20.35
N LYS A 231 23.08 -12.38 -20.30
CA LYS A 231 22.15 -12.57 -21.42
C LYS A 231 20.69 -12.62 -20.97
N GLY A 232 19.78 -12.33 -21.88
CA GLY A 232 18.34 -12.48 -21.72
C GLY A 232 17.61 -11.18 -21.99
N SER A 233 17.66 -10.23 -21.04
CA SER A 233 16.80 -9.04 -21.04
C SER A 233 16.93 -8.17 -22.29
N SER A 234 18.17 -7.88 -22.72
CA SER A 234 18.46 -7.06 -23.90
C SER A 234 18.85 -7.88 -25.14
N SER A 235 19.46 -9.05 -24.94
CA SER A 235 20.03 -9.90 -25.99
C SER A 235 20.19 -11.32 -25.48
N ASP A 236 19.87 -12.33 -26.29
CA ASP A 236 20.19 -13.73 -25.97
C ASP A 236 21.67 -14.09 -26.20
N THR A 237 22.43 -13.16 -26.78
CA THR A 237 23.89 -13.30 -26.90
C THR A 237 24.53 -12.76 -25.62
N PRO A 238 25.40 -13.54 -24.95
CA PRO A 238 26.12 -13.04 -23.79
C PRO A 238 26.95 -11.78 -24.11
N GLU A 239 26.80 -10.76 -23.28
CA GLU A 239 27.53 -9.50 -23.35
C GLU A 239 28.22 -9.22 -22.01
N GLY A 240 29.36 -8.52 -22.06
CA GLY A 240 30.09 -8.15 -20.84
C GLY A 240 29.23 -7.29 -19.93
N HIS A 241 29.11 -7.68 -18.66
CA HIS A 241 28.23 -7.02 -17.69
C HIS A 241 28.85 -7.01 -16.28
N MET A 242 28.36 -6.10 -15.43
CA MET A 242 28.78 -5.99 -14.03
C MET A 242 27.56 -5.79 -13.13
N TRP A 243 27.50 -6.57 -12.05
CA TRP A 243 26.43 -6.56 -11.04
C TRP A 243 27.03 -6.72 -9.64
N ASN A 244 26.19 -6.92 -8.62
CA ASN A 244 26.64 -7.11 -7.24
C ASN A 244 26.16 -8.43 -6.65
N TYR A 245 26.95 -9.01 -5.76
CA TYR A 245 26.48 -10.00 -4.79
C TYR A 245 26.49 -9.38 -3.39
N VAL A 246 25.42 -9.61 -2.64
CA VAL A 246 25.21 -9.07 -1.30
C VAL A 246 24.90 -10.20 -0.32
N MET A 247 25.56 -10.22 0.83
CA MET A 247 25.25 -11.18 1.89
C MET A 247 24.16 -10.62 2.81
N MET A 248 23.05 -11.35 2.92
CA MET A 248 21.93 -10.95 3.79
C MET A 248 22.03 -11.56 5.19
N ASP A 249 21.09 -11.22 6.07
CA ASP A 249 21.13 -11.63 7.49
C ASP A 249 20.99 -13.15 7.71
N ASP A 250 20.52 -13.89 6.69
CA ASP A 250 20.48 -15.35 6.71
C ASP A 250 21.84 -16.00 6.38
N GLY A 251 22.88 -15.19 6.18
CA GLY A 251 24.25 -15.62 5.87
C GLY A 251 24.45 -16.09 4.44
N LYS A 252 23.47 -15.91 3.54
CA LYS A 252 23.58 -16.28 2.12
C LYS A 252 23.81 -15.07 1.23
N TRP A 253 24.38 -15.34 0.06
CA TRP A 253 24.65 -14.34 -0.97
C TRP A 253 23.54 -14.29 -2.00
N TYR A 254 23.19 -13.08 -2.42
CA TYR A 254 22.12 -12.78 -3.36
C TYR A 254 22.62 -11.81 -4.43
N LEU A 255 22.13 -11.97 -5.66
CA LEU A 255 22.42 -11.04 -6.74
C LEU A 255 21.61 -9.76 -6.56
N VAL A 256 22.24 -8.63 -6.83
CA VAL A 256 21.61 -7.32 -7.05
C VAL A 256 22.09 -6.77 -8.39
N ASP A 257 21.18 -6.46 -9.29
CA ASP A 257 21.47 -5.75 -10.54
C ASP A 257 20.57 -4.54 -10.74
N CYS A 258 21.03 -3.40 -10.23
CA CYS A 258 20.35 -2.11 -10.40
C CYS A 258 20.24 -1.67 -11.86
N THR A 259 21.09 -2.17 -12.76
CA THR A 259 21.08 -1.78 -14.17
C THR A 259 19.89 -2.40 -14.88
N TRP A 260 19.65 -3.68 -14.65
CA TRP A 260 18.53 -4.37 -15.28
C TRP A 260 17.20 -4.05 -14.59
N ASP A 261 17.20 -3.73 -13.29
CA ASP A 261 16.00 -3.27 -12.58
C ASP A 261 15.66 -1.77 -12.82
N ASP A 262 16.58 -0.99 -13.41
CA ASP A 262 16.33 0.35 -13.97
C ASP A 262 15.53 0.25 -15.28
N GLN A 263 14.21 0.21 -15.13
CA GLN A 263 13.23 0.25 -16.21
C GLN A 263 12.44 1.58 -16.14
N THR A 264 11.46 1.78 -17.03
CA THR A 264 10.59 2.99 -17.00
C THR A 264 10.00 3.27 -15.61
N THR A 265 9.73 2.19 -14.88
CA THR A 265 9.54 2.19 -13.42
C THR A 265 10.48 1.14 -12.85
N THR A 266 11.17 1.44 -11.75
CA THR A 266 12.02 0.46 -11.06
C THR A 266 11.24 -0.83 -10.81
N VAL A 267 11.86 -1.94 -11.19
CA VAL A 267 11.36 -3.30 -10.93
C VAL A 267 12.31 -4.03 -9.98
N TYR A 268 12.00 -5.28 -9.64
CA TYR A 268 12.70 -6.02 -8.59
C TYR A 268 13.00 -7.46 -9.03
N ASN A 269 13.23 -7.67 -10.33
CA ASN A 269 13.49 -9.00 -10.88
C ASN A 269 14.89 -9.50 -10.52
N TYR A 270 15.82 -8.57 -10.27
CA TYR A 270 17.21 -8.84 -9.94
C TYR A 270 17.61 -8.29 -8.59
N MET A 271 16.65 -7.80 -7.79
CA MET A 271 16.87 -7.34 -6.43
C MET A 271 16.86 -8.51 -5.44
N LEU A 272 18.01 -8.77 -4.82
CA LEU A 272 18.22 -9.86 -3.85
C LEU A 272 17.79 -11.23 -4.38
N ALA A 273 18.13 -11.48 -5.64
CA ALA A 273 17.74 -12.68 -6.37
C ALA A 273 18.67 -13.87 -6.06
N GLY A 274 18.09 -15.05 -5.91
CA GLY A 274 18.82 -16.32 -5.87
C GLY A 274 19.04 -16.87 -7.28
N SER A 275 19.87 -17.90 -7.41
CA SER A 275 20.22 -18.49 -8.71
C SER A 275 19.02 -19.03 -9.50
N ASN A 276 17.95 -19.47 -8.83
CA ASN A 276 16.73 -20.00 -9.46
C ASN A 276 15.63 -18.94 -9.60
N THR A 277 15.86 -17.70 -9.13
CA THR A 277 14.92 -16.60 -9.30
C THR A 277 14.72 -16.35 -10.78
N MET A 278 13.46 -16.21 -11.19
CA MET A 278 13.11 -15.94 -12.58
C MET A 278 13.37 -14.46 -12.89
N GLY A 279 14.22 -14.21 -13.89
CA GLY A 279 14.50 -12.86 -14.37
C GLY A 279 13.36 -12.28 -15.21
N MET A 280 13.68 -11.25 -15.97
CA MET A 280 12.79 -10.66 -16.97
C MET A 280 12.63 -11.59 -18.19
N LEU A 281 11.61 -11.31 -19.02
CA LEU A 281 11.47 -11.97 -20.33
C LEU A 281 12.73 -11.74 -21.17
N THR A 282 13.13 -12.75 -21.95
CA THR A 282 14.27 -12.59 -22.84
C THR A 282 13.85 -11.96 -24.17
N SER A 283 14.83 -11.49 -24.94
CA SER A 283 14.59 -10.94 -26.28
C SER A 283 13.94 -11.92 -27.26
N SER A 284 14.11 -13.24 -27.07
CA SER A 284 13.56 -14.28 -27.95
C SER A 284 12.48 -15.17 -27.35
N GLY A 285 12.14 -15.03 -26.06
CA GLY A 285 11.22 -15.99 -25.46
C GLY A 285 11.00 -15.86 -23.96
N PRO A 286 10.77 -17.00 -23.27
CA PRO A 286 10.42 -16.99 -21.85
C PRO A 286 11.58 -16.47 -21.01
N ALA A 287 11.25 -15.95 -19.82
CA ALA A 287 12.25 -15.61 -18.84
C ALA A 287 13.13 -16.82 -18.49
N ILE A 288 14.39 -16.54 -18.17
CA ILE A 288 15.37 -17.52 -17.69
C ILE A 288 15.76 -17.16 -16.25
N THR A 289 16.37 -18.11 -15.55
CA THR A 289 16.79 -17.90 -14.17
C THR A 289 17.99 -16.95 -14.07
N VAL A 290 18.21 -16.39 -12.90
CA VAL A 290 19.39 -15.55 -12.61
C VAL A 290 20.69 -16.31 -12.84
N GLY A 291 20.79 -17.58 -12.42
CA GLY A 291 21.97 -18.41 -12.65
C GLY A 291 22.21 -18.76 -14.12
N GLU A 292 21.19 -18.70 -14.97
CA GLU A 292 21.32 -18.86 -16.42
C GLU A 292 21.65 -17.54 -17.13
N SER A 293 21.23 -16.41 -16.58
CA SER A 293 21.39 -15.08 -17.19
C SER A 293 22.67 -14.37 -16.79
N HIS A 294 23.22 -14.63 -15.59
CA HIS A 294 24.39 -13.93 -15.04
C HIS A 294 25.53 -14.92 -14.77
N ASP A 295 26.48 -15.00 -15.71
CA ASP A 295 27.64 -15.89 -15.61
C ASP A 295 28.88 -15.11 -15.14
N PRO A 296 29.39 -15.35 -13.92
CA PRO A 296 30.52 -14.61 -13.37
C PRO A 296 31.88 -15.07 -13.93
N SER A 297 31.91 -15.74 -15.09
CA SER A 297 33.07 -16.33 -15.76
C SER A 297 34.34 -15.47 -15.68
N THR A 298 34.25 -14.18 -16.02
CA THR A 298 35.40 -13.25 -16.07
C THR A 298 36.11 -13.12 -14.72
N VAL A 299 35.36 -12.94 -13.62
CA VAL A 299 35.96 -12.84 -12.28
C VAL A 299 36.26 -14.22 -11.69
N SER A 300 35.51 -15.25 -12.07
CA SER A 300 35.67 -16.63 -11.58
C SER A 300 36.98 -17.29 -12.01
N ASP A 301 37.55 -16.83 -13.13
CA ASP A 301 38.86 -17.28 -13.63
C ASP A 301 40.03 -16.77 -12.76
N MET A 302 39.82 -15.69 -12.01
CA MET A 302 40.83 -15.02 -11.18
C MET A 302 40.60 -15.23 -9.68
N PHE A 303 39.34 -15.27 -9.25
CA PHE A 303 38.96 -15.29 -7.84
C PHE A 303 37.87 -16.32 -7.55
N SER A 304 37.92 -16.87 -6.35
CA SER A 304 36.78 -17.59 -5.79
C SER A 304 35.66 -16.60 -5.49
N ILE A 305 34.46 -16.91 -5.98
CA ILE A 305 33.26 -16.09 -5.84
C ILE A 305 32.22 -16.81 -4.98
N PRO A 306 31.42 -16.07 -4.19
CA PRO A 306 30.38 -16.68 -3.35
C PRO A 306 29.34 -17.43 -4.18
N THR A 307 28.84 -18.53 -3.63
CA THR A 307 27.70 -19.23 -4.21
C THR A 307 26.40 -18.52 -3.81
N LEU A 308 25.57 -18.21 -4.80
CA LEU A 308 24.26 -17.61 -4.57
C LEU A 308 23.32 -18.58 -3.84
N ALA A 309 22.40 -18.02 -3.04
CA ALA A 309 21.23 -18.75 -2.57
C ALA A 309 20.42 -19.27 -3.77
N SER A 310 19.66 -20.35 -3.60
CA SER A 310 18.79 -20.87 -4.66
C SER A 310 17.61 -19.94 -4.94
N ASP A 311 16.92 -19.52 -3.91
CA ASP A 311 15.66 -18.76 -4.00
C ASP A 311 15.90 -17.28 -3.67
N THR A 312 14.99 -16.41 -4.09
CA THR A 312 15.01 -14.98 -3.74
C THR A 312 15.02 -14.79 -2.22
N TYR A 313 15.72 -13.75 -1.73
CA TYR A 313 15.70 -13.38 -0.33
C TYR A 313 14.26 -13.12 0.14
N SER A 314 13.90 -13.64 1.31
CA SER A 314 12.63 -13.33 1.96
C SER A 314 12.84 -12.14 2.89
N PRO A 315 12.17 -10.99 2.67
CA PRO A 315 12.26 -9.85 3.57
C PRO A 315 11.89 -10.22 5.02
N PRO A 316 12.32 -9.42 6.02
CA PRO A 316 11.85 -9.59 7.39
C PRO A 316 10.33 -9.66 7.47
N SER A 317 9.80 -10.46 8.39
CA SER A 317 8.35 -10.60 8.58
C SER A 317 7.92 -10.07 9.94
N TYR A 318 6.81 -9.36 9.97
CA TYR A 318 6.27 -8.69 11.14
C TYR A 318 4.83 -9.09 11.40
N THR A 319 4.42 -8.95 12.66
CA THR A 319 3.07 -9.20 13.14
C THR A 319 2.26 -7.92 13.10
N VAL A 320 1.16 -7.92 12.34
CA VAL A 320 0.13 -6.88 12.40
C VAL A 320 -1.03 -7.37 13.25
N SER A 321 -1.26 -6.73 14.39
CA SER A 321 -2.28 -7.08 15.37
C SER A 321 -3.41 -6.04 15.43
N PHE A 322 -4.57 -6.46 15.90
CA PHE A 322 -5.77 -5.63 15.96
C PHE A 322 -6.45 -5.75 17.34
N GLU A 323 -6.43 -4.66 18.09
CA GLU A 323 -7.16 -4.51 19.34
C GLU A 323 -8.47 -3.77 19.05
N THR A 324 -9.54 -4.54 18.90
CA THR A 324 -10.86 -4.03 18.50
C THR A 324 -11.57 -3.27 19.62
N ASN A 325 -10.99 -3.19 20.82
CA ASN A 325 -11.47 -2.42 21.97
C ASN A 325 -12.96 -2.61 22.28
N GLY A 326 -13.45 -3.85 22.14
CA GLY A 326 -14.85 -4.23 22.42
C GLY A 326 -15.59 -4.81 21.20
N GLY A 327 -15.15 -4.50 19.98
CA GLY A 327 -15.67 -5.10 18.76
C GLY A 327 -15.26 -6.56 18.55
N ASP A 328 -15.78 -7.19 17.50
CA ASP A 328 -15.46 -8.56 17.12
C ASP A 328 -13.95 -8.74 16.91
N ALA A 329 -13.39 -9.81 17.48
CA ALA A 329 -11.95 -10.05 17.46
C ALA A 329 -11.43 -10.32 16.03
N ILE A 330 -10.32 -9.68 15.67
CA ILE A 330 -9.61 -9.89 14.40
C ILE A 330 -8.30 -10.61 14.71
N GLN A 331 -8.01 -11.68 13.97
CA GLN A 331 -6.76 -12.42 14.16
C GLN A 331 -5.56 -11.62 13.61
N PRO A 332 -4.41 -11.61 14.31
CA PRO A 332 -3.20 -11.03 13.78
C PRO A 332 -2.76 -11.71 12.48
N VAL A 333 -2.10 -10.95 11.61
CA VAL A 333 -1.53 -11.46 10.35
C VAL A 333 -0.02 -11.27 10.35
N MET A 334 0.70 -12.26 9.81
CA MET A 334 2.12 -12.16 9.51
C MET A 334 2.30 -11.66 8.09
N LYS A 335 3.10 -10.61 7.92
CA LYS A 335 3.37 -9.98 6.63
C LYS A 335 4.84 -9.65 6.50
N ASN A 336 5.36 -9.73 5.28
CA ASN A 336 6.72 -9.34 5.02
C ASN A 336 6.82 -7.81 5.01
N GLU A 337 8.02 -7.30 5.25
CA GLU A 337 8.34 -5.90 5.03
C GLU A 337 7.95 -5.47 3.61
N ASP A 338 7.42 -4.25 3.48
CA ASP A 338 6.83 -3.68 2.27
C ASP A 338 5.52 -4.31 1.77
N ASP A 339 5.03 -5.41 2.38
CA ASP A 339 3.67 -5.88 2.08
C ASP A 339 2.64 -4.79 2.42
N VAL A 340 1.65 -4.64 1.55
CA VAL A 340 0.51 -3.76 1.79
C VAL A 340 -0.67 -4.56 2.31
N ILE A 341 -1.30 -4.08 3.37
CA ILE A 341 -2.58 -4.60 3.88
C ILE A 341 -3.66 -3.52 3.83
N ILE A 342 -4.92 -3.97 3.76
CA ILE A 342 -6.09 -3.10 3.87
C ILE A 342 -6.66 -3.23 5.28
N LEU A 343 -6.85 -2.09 5.95
CA LEU A 343 -7.38 -2.03 7.30
C LEU A 343 -8.91 -2.03 7.28
N GLU A 344 -9.50 -3.22 7.36
CA GLU A 344 -10.96 -3.42 7.31
C GLU A 344 -11.68 -2.83 8.54
N GLU A 345 -12.96 -2.49 8.38
CA GLU A 345 -13.81 -2.04 9.49
C GLU A 345 -14.21 -3.23 10.38
N PRO A 346 -13.91 -3.20 11.69
CA PRO A 346 -14.40 -4.20 12.64
C PRO A 346 -15.91 -4.00 12.87
N SER A 347 -16.60 -5.02 13.37
CA SER A 347 -18.02 -4.94 13.73
C SER A 347 -18.22 -4.83 15.24
N TRP A 348 -19.11 -3.91 15.66
CA TRP A 348 -19.59 -3.85 17.05
C TRP A 348 -21.02 -3.31 17.11
N SER A 349 -21.99 -4.14 17.49
CA SER A 349 -23.39 -3.73 17.56
C SER A 349 -23.60 -2.59 18.57
N GLY A 350 -24.35 -1.56 18.16
CA GLY A 350 -24.62 -0.38 18.99
C GLY A 350 -23.51 0.67 19.02
N HIS A 351 -22.45 0.49 18.21
CA HIS A 351 -21.31 1.40 18.17
C HIS A 351 -20.94 1.72 16.72
N ALA A 352 -20.42 2.92 16.47
CA ALA A 352 -19.92 3.35 15.18
C ALA A 352 -18.39 3.41 15.21
N PHE A 353 -17.76 2.75 14.24
CA PHE A 353 -16.32 2.73 14.10
C PHE A 353 -15.80 4.11 13.66
N LYS A 354 -14.79 4.64 14.37
CA LYS A 354 -14.19 5.95 14.09
C LYS A 354 -12.81 5.88 13.46
N GLY A 355 -12.21 4.69 13.36
CA GLY A 355 -10.91 4.47 12.75
C GLY A 355 -9.98 3.63 13.61
N TRP A 356 -8.90 3.20 12.98
CA TRP A 356 -7.78 2.50 13.59
C TRP A 356 -6.72 3.51 14.02
N TYR A 357 -6.09 3.27 15.17
CA TYR A 357 -5.01 4.09 15.70
C TYR A 357 -3.79 3.22 16.02
N THR A 358 -2.58 3.75 15.86
CA THR A 358 -1.34 3.04 16.22
C THR A 358 -0.98 3.16 17.70
N ASP A 359 -1.80 3.86 18.49
CA ASP A 359 -1.60 4.11 19.91
C ASP A 359 -2.88 3.79 20.68
N PRO A 360 -2.81 3.06 21.81
CA PRO A 360 -3.99 2.69 22.60
C PRO A 360 -4.73 3.88 23.21
N GLY A 361 -4.08 5.04 23.37
CA GLY A 361 -4.69 6.29 23.82
C GLY A 361 -5.27 7.14 22.70
N PHE A 362 -5.27 6.63 21.45
CA PHE A 362 -5.73 7.32 20.24
C PHE A 362 -4.95 8.61 19.89
N GLY A 363 -3.72 8.76 20.40
CA GLY A 363 -2.85 9.91 20.10
C GLY A 363 -1.94 9.75 18.88
N GLY A 364 -1.85 8.52 18.34
CA GLY A 364 -0.98 8.15 17.21
C GLY A 364 -1.60 8.43 15.83
N THR A 365 -1.07 7.75 14.81
CA THR A 365 -1.57 7.88 13.44
C THR A 365 -2.93 7.23 13.31
N LYS A 366 -3.89 7.98 12.74
CA LYS A 366 -5.24 7.51 12.45
C LYS A 366 -5.33 6.95 11.02
N TYR A 367 -5.95 5.78 10.90
CA TYR A 367 -6.31 5.16 9.62
C TYR A 367 -7.82 4.98 9.55
N ALA A 368 -8.40 5.34 8.39
CA ALA A 368 -9.81 5.06 8.12
C ALA A 368 -10.01 3.58 7.74
N ALA A 369 -11.26 3.11 7.79
CA ALA A 369 -11.60 1.83 7.21
C ALA A 369 -11.26 1.80 5.71
N GLY A 370 -10.71 0.69 5.25
CA GLY A 370 -10.25 0.50 3.87
C GLY A 370 -8.92 1.21 3.55
N ALA A 371 -8.26 1.84 4.53
CA ALA A 371 -6.95 2.43 4.30
C ALA A 371 -5.88 1.37 4.07
N GLU A 372 -4.96 1.64 3.15
CA GLU A 372 -3.76 0.84 2.94
C GLU A 372 -2.70 1.15 4.00
N TYR A 373 -2.02 0.11 4.48
CA TYR A 373 -0.86 0.21 5.37
C TYR A 373 0.28 -0.65 4.81
N THR A 374 1.43 -0.03 4.58
CA THR A 374 2.69 -0.71 4.23
C THR A 374 3.36 -1.17 5.51
N VAL A 375 3.70 -2.45 5.57
CA VAL A 375 4.30 -3.07 6.76
C VAL A 375 5.77 -2.70 6.86
N THR A 376 6.16 -2.03 7.96
CA THR A 376 7.54 -1.63 8.25
C THR A 376 8.05 -2.17 9.59
N GLY A 377 7.23 -2.94 10.31
CA GLY A 377 7.51 -3.41 11.66
C GLY A 377 6.29 -4.03 12.34
N ASP A 378 6.52 -4.61 13.52
CA ASP A 378 5.43 -5.07 14.38
C ASP A 378 4.54 -3.88 14.78
N VAL A 379 3.24 -4.02 14.59
CA VAL A 379 2.28 -2.95 14.90
C VAL A 379 0.99 -3.52 15.46
N THR A 380 0.36 -2.78 16.37
CA THR A 380 -0.99 -3.07 16.86
C THR A 380 -1.89 -1.89 16.56
N PHE A 381 -2.99 -2.14 15.86
CA PHE A 381 -4.03 -1.15 15.58
C PHE A 381 -5.15 -1.22 16.61
N TYR A 382 -5.54 -0.07 17.14
CA TYR A 382 -6.56 0.08 18.18
C TYR A 382 -7.81 0.73 17.58
N ALA A 383 -8.95 0.04 17.67
CA ALA A 383 -10.22 0.55 17.16
C ALA A 383 -10.77 1.64 18.09
N GLN A 384 -11.14 2.78 17.53
CA GLN A 384 -11.92 3.79 18.24
C GLN A 384 -13.40 3.67 17.87
N TRP A 385 -14.26 3.87 18.86
CA TRP A 385 -15.71 3.76 18.73
C TRP A 385 -16.41 4.96 19.37
N VAL A 386 -17.63 5.22 18.91
CA VAL A 386 -18.62 5.99 19.67
C VAL A 386 -19.90 5.17 19.79
N ASP A 387 -20.61 5.34 20.89
CA ASP A 387 -21.92 4.73 21.08
C ASP A 387 -22.92 5.31 20.07
N VAL A 388 -23.79 4.44 19.54
CA VAL A 388 -24.86 4.80 18.62
C VAL A 388 -26.20 4.52 19.27
N TYR A 389 -27.01 5.55 19.34
CA TYR A 389 -28.34 5.51 19.93
C TYR A 389 -29.41 5.56 18.85
N ASN A 390 -30.60 5.03 19.15
CA ASN A 390 -31.73 5.04 18.23
C ASN A 390 -32.83 5.98 18.72
N ILE A 391 -33.38 6.78 17.80
CA ILE A 391 -34.67 7.44 17.97
C ILE A 391 -35.74 6.69 17.18
N TYR A 392 -36.78 6.24 17.88
CA TYR A 392 -37.91 5.49 17.33
C TYR A 392 -39.13 6.40 17.20
N PHE A 393 -39.53 6.71 15.97
CA PHE A 393 -40.79 7.41 15.69
C PHE A 393 -41.92 6.40 15.60
N LYS A 394 -42.92 6.51 16.49
CA LYS A 394 -44.03 5.55 16.61
C LYS A 394 -45.40 6.18 16.44
N ALA A 395 -46.22 5.62 15.55
CA ALA A 395 -47.62 6.01 15.39
C ALA A 395 -48.52 4.79 15.66
N ASP A 396 -49.57 4.99 16.47
CA ASP A 396 -50.51 3.94 16.89
C ASP A 396 -49.80 2.64 17.36
N GLY A 397 -48.70 2.80 18.13
CA GLY A 397 -47.92 1.70 18.71
C GLY A 397 -46.93 0.99 17.77
N ARG A 398 -46.82 1.41 16.50
CA ARG A 398 -45.88 0.82 15.51
C ARG A 398 -44.74 1.77 15.18
N THR A 399 -43.53 1.24 15.02
CA THR A 399 -42.37 2.02 14.56
C THR A 399 -42.54 2.39 13.08
N VAL A 400 -42.61 3.69 12.82
CA VAL A 400 -42.65 4.31 11.49
C VAL A 400 -41.25 4.42 10.93
N LYS A 401 -40.30 4.90 11.76
CA LYS A 401 -38.90 5.07 11.37
C LYS A 401 -38.00 4.93 12.60
N THR A 402 -36.83 4.35 12.39
CA THR A 402 -35.70 4.41 13.32
C THR A 402 -34.62 5.27 12.68
N ILE A 403 -34.07 6.22 13.44
CA ILE A 403 -32.92 7.04 13.04
C ILE A 403 -31.84 6.85 14.09
N GLN A 404 -30.58 6.78 13.67
CA GLN A 404 -29.44 6.67 14.56
C GLN A 404 -28.82 8.04 14.80
N PHE A 405 -28.27 8.25 15.99
CA PHE A 405 -27.53 9.43 16.36
C PHE A 405 -26.41 9.07 17.35
N GLU A 406 -25.39 9.91 17.41
CA GLU A 406 -24.17 9.70 18.22
C GLU A 406 -24.01 10.78 19.28
N SER A 407 -24.63 11.96 19.07
CA SER A 407 -24.56 13.10 19.98
C SER A 407 -25.94 13.72 20.25
N VAL A 408 -26.09 14.31 21.43
CA VAL A 408 -27.28 15.09 21.81
C VAL A 408 -27.49 16.36 20.97
N THR A 409 -26.48 16.74 20.19
CA THR A 409 -26.52 17.89 19.26
C THR A 409 -26.82 17.52 17.82
N ASP A 410 -26.99 16.23 17.52
CA ASP A 410 -27.25 15.77 16.16
C ASP A 410 -28.61 16.29 15.65
N THR A 411 -28.69 16.53 14.35
CA THR A 411 -29.94 16.95 13.71
C THR A 411 -30.69 15.73 13.21
N VAL A 412 -31.90 15.50 13.74
CA VAL A 412 -32.78 14.42 13.29
C VAL A 412 -33.78 14.99 12.28
N THR A 413 -33.77 14.44 11.06
CA THR A 413 -34.81 14.76 10.06
C THR A 413 -36.03 13.89 10.33
N GLU A 414 -37.09 14.51 10.86
CA GLU A 414 -38.32 13.80 11.21
C GLU A 414 -39.00 13.18 9.98
N PRO A 415 -39.50 11.93 10.10
CA PRO A 415 -40.35 11.36 9.06
C PRO A 415 -41.73 12.04 9.05
N ALA A 416 -42.44 11.97 7.93
CA ALA A 416 -43.83 12.41 7.88
C ALA A 416 -44.69 11.59 8.87
N VAL A 417 -45.53 12.27 9.65
CA VAL A 417 -46.50 11.62 10.53
C VAL A 417 -47.52 10.86 9.68
N PRO A 418 -47.76 9.57 9.93
CA PRO A 418 -48.76 8.82 9.16
C PRO A 418 -50.15 9.49 9.26
N PRO A 419 -50.87 9.65 8.14
CA PRO A 419 -52.18 10.27 8.16
C PRO A 419 -53.20 9.39 8.88
N LYS A 420 -54.07 10.03 9.68
CA LYS A 420 -55.17 9.37 10.38
C LYS A 420 -56.46 10.12 10.09
N ALA A 421 -57.41 9.45 9.43
CA ALA A 421 -58.64 10.09 8.97
C ALA A 421 -59.41 10.72 10.13
N GLY A 422 -59.74 12.02 10.01
CA GLY A 422 -60.41 12.77 11.07
C GLY A 422 -59.49 13.39 12.11
N TYR A 423 -58.15 13.29 11.95
CA TYR A 423 -57.17 13.82 12.89
C TYR A 423 -56.05 14.58 12.16
N THR A 424 -55.51 15.60 12.82
CA THR A 424 -54.22 16.21 12.48
C THR A 424 -53.15 15.57 13.35
N GLY A 425 -52.07 15.07 12.74
CA GLY A 425 -50.97 14.40 13.45
C GLY A 425 -49.72 15.27 13.53
N VAL A 426 -49.10 15.32 14.71
CA VAL A 426 -47.77 15.91 14.95
C VAL A 426 -46.93 14.95 15.79
N TRP A 427 -45.60 14.99 15.68
CA TRP A 427 -44.74 14.29 16.64
C TRP A 427 -44.74 15.04 17.97
N GLU A 428 -44.71 14.30 19.09
CA GLU A 428 -44.47 14.94 20.39
C GLU A 428 -43.08 15.59 20.44
N ALA A 429 -42.94 16.61 21.28
CA ALA A 429 -41.64 17.25 21.48
C ALA A 429 -40.64 16.29 22.14
N TYR A 430 -39.40 16.29 21.67
CA TYR A 430 -38.33 15.45 22.19
C TYR A 430 -37.00 16.19 22.26
N THR A 431 -36.09 15.64 23.06
CA THR A 431 -34.68 16.04 23.12
C THR A 431 -33.82 14.79 22.98
N LEU A 432 -32.70 14.90 22.26
CA LEU A 432 -31.75 13.80 22.21
C LEU A 432 -31.02 13.66 23.55
N ILE A 433 -30.82 12.41 23.95
CA ILE A 433 -30.05 12.01 25.14
C ILE A 433 -29.12 10.87 24.72
N LEU A 434 -28.06 10.60 25.48
CA LEU A 434 -27.16 9.46 25.21
C LEU A 434 -27.81 8.12 25.64
N ASP A 435 -29.02 7.87 25.13
CA ASP A 435 -29.79 6.63 25.23
C ASP A 435 -30.85 6.61 24.11
N ASN A 436 -31.51 5.46 23.91
CA ASN A 436 -32.58 5.32 22.95
C ASN A 436 -33.79 6.20 23.30
N VAL A 437 -34.31 6.94 22.32
CA VAL A 437 -35.47 7.83 22.45
C VAL A 437 -36.67 7.23 21.71
N THR A 438 -37.86 7.33 22.28
CA THR A 438 -39.12 7.02 21.56
C THR A 438 -39.95 8.28 21.46
N VAL A 439 -40.40 8.60 20.25
CA VAL A 439 -41.25 9.76 19.94
C VAL A 439 -42.57 9.27 19.36
N ASN A 440 -43.67 9.58 20.04
CA ASN A 440 -45.00 9.14 19.65
C ASN A 440 -45.74 10.20 18.84
N ALA A 441 -46.54 9.75 17.87
CA ALA A 441 -47.44 10.62 17.13
C ALA A 441 -48.62 11.02 18.03
N VAL A 442 -48.86 12.32 18.13
CA VAL A 442 -50.02 12.91 18.80
C VAL A 442 -51.05 13.27 17.74
N TYR A 443 -52.24 12.69 17.84
CA TYR A 443 -53.35 12.92 16.93
C TYR A 443 -54.43 13.76 17.60
N THR A 444 -54.67 14.94 17.06
CA THR A 444 -55.74 15.84 17.52
C THR A 444 -56.93 15.72 16.57
N PRO A 445 -58.15 15.41 17.06
CA PRO A 445 -59.34 15.34 16.21
C PRO A 445 -59.55 16.65 15.45
N ILE A 446 -59.87 16.54 14.16
CA ILE A 446 -60.25 17.69 13.33
C ILE A 446 -61.70 18.05 13.65
N THR A 447 -61.97 19.33 13.84
CA THR A 447 -63.32 19.87 13.96
C THR A 447 -63.93 20.06 12.57
N TYR A 448 -65.11 19.49 12.38
CA TYR A 448 -65.97 19.60 11.21
C TYR A 448 -67.28 20.31 11.60
N THR A 449 -68.05 20.72 10.61
CA THR A 449 -69.34 21.38 10.80
C THR A 449 -70.48 20.59 10.19
N ALA A 450 -71.61 20.55 10.89
CA ALA A 450 -72.87 19.99 10.40
C ALA A 450 -73.90 21.11 10.27
N ALA A 451 -74.28 21.44 9.04
CA ALA A 451 -75.31 22.41 8.73
C ALA A 451 -76.67 21.72 8.59
N PHE A 452 -77.62 22.09 9.45
CA PHE A 452 -79.01 21.62 9.39
C PHE A 452 -79.83 22.56 8.52
N VAL A 453 -80.44 22.04 7.45
CA VAL A 453 -81.09 22.84 6.40
C VAL A 453 -82.57 22.49 6.25
N ILE A 454 -83.43 23.52 6.28
CA ILE A 454 -84.88 23.40 6.06
C ILE A 454 -85.25 24.29 4.88
N ASP A 455 -85.90 23.72 3.87
CA ASP A 455 -86.36 24.43 2.66
C ASP A 455 -85.27 25.31 2.00
N GLY A 456 -84.02 24.84 2.02
CA GLY A 456 -82.86 25.52 1.42
C GLY A 456 -82.18 26.58 2.32
N VAL A 457 -82.63 26.76 3.56
CA VAL A 457 -82.04 27.69 4.54
C VAL A 457 -81.38 26.93 5.68
N THR A 458 -80.11 27.25 5.99
CA THR A 458 -79.40 26.71 7.17
C THR A 458 -79.99 27.29 8.44
N VAL A 459 -80.57 26.43 9.29
CA VAL A 459 -81.23 26.81 10.54
C VAL A 459 -80.35 26.62 11.78
N SER A 460 -79.32 25.78 11.69
CA SER A 460 -78.31 25.60 12.73
C SER A 460 -77.01 25.06 12.12
N THR A 461 -75.88 25.41 12.72
CA THR A 461 -74.59 24.81 12.42
C THR A 461 -73.97 24.33 13.73
N VAL A 462 -73.56 23.07 13.76
CA VAL A 462 -72.93 22.47 14.94
C VAL A 462 -71.53 22.00 14.59
N GLU A 463 -70.57 22.30 15.44
CA GLU A 463 -69.22 21.74 15.35
C GLU A 463 -69.18 20.35 15.96
N PHE A 464 -68.51 19.43 15.30
CA PHE A 464 -68.30 18.06 15.76
C PHE A 464 -66.93 17.55 15.32
N THR A 465 -66.47 16.49 15.96
CA THR A 465 -65.26 15.74 15.60
C THR A 465 -65.63 14.30 15.28
N VAL A 466 -64.70 13.54 14.72
CA VAL A 466 -64.91 12.10 14.49
C VAL A 466 -65.09 11.29 15.78
N GLU A 467 -64.87 11.88 16.96
CA GLU A 467 -65.11 11.23 18.25
C GLU A 467 -66.57 11.37 18.73
N ASP A 468 -67.34 12.30 18.15
CA ASP A 468 -68.73 12.52 18.51
C ASP A 468 -69.62 11.35 18.08
N LYS A 469 -70.54 10.94 18.97
CA LYS A 469 -71.45 9.80 18.75
C LYS A 469 -72.80 10.21 18.19
N SER A 470 -73.18 11.47 18.34
CA SER A 470 -74.46 12.03 17.91
C SER A 470 -74.36 13.56 17.81
N LEU A 471 -75.15 14.17 16.94
CA LEU A 471 -75.23 15.62 16.82
C LEU A 471 -76.51 16.14 17.50
N PRO A 472 -76.46 17.31 18.17
CA PRO A 472 -77.66 17.96 18.69
C PRO A 472 -78.51 18.49 17.53
N GLU A 473 -79.59 17.77 17.23
CA GLU A 473 -80.51 18.09 16.15
C GLU A 473 -81.45 19.24 16.56
N PRO A 474 -81.55 20.33 15.77
CA PRO A 474 -82.52 21.38 16.02
C PRO A 474 -83.95 20.90 15.70
N GLU A 475 -84.94 21.53 16.33
CA GLU A 475 -86.35 21.23 16.06
C GLU A 475 -86.74 21.58 14.62
N ILE A 476 -87.49 20.70 13.96
CA ILE A 476 -88.04 20.94 12.62
C ILE A 476 -89.46 21.53 12.77
N PRO A 477 -89.78 22.68 12.14
CA PRO A 477 -91.12 23.24 12.17
C PRO A 477 -92.17 22.25 11.64
N PRO A 478 -93.35 22.14 12.27
CA PRO A 478 -94.40 21.24 11.80
C PRO A 478 -95.01 21.76 10.48
N LYS A 479 -95.30 20.83 9.56
CA LYS A 479 -95.96 21.11 8.27
C LYS A 479 -97.23 20.26 8.16
N GLU A 480 -98.37 20.91 7.93
CA GLU A 480 -99.69 20.26 7.93
C GLU A 480 -99.77 19.13 6.89
N GLY A 481 -100.11 17.92 7.34
CA GLY A 481 -100.20 16.71 6.51
C GLY A 481 -98.87 15.97 6.27
N TYR A 482 -97.78 16.34 6.94
CA TYR A 482 -96.46 15.70 6.80
C TYR A 482 -95.84 15.35 8.17
N LYS A 483 -95.14 14.21 8.24
CA LYS A 483 -94.21 13.89 9.34
C LYS A 483 -92.80 14.35 8.97
N ALA A 484 -92.15 15.07 9.89
CA ALA A 484 -90.82 15.64 9.69
C ALA A 484 -89.74 14.84 10.43
N SER A 485 -88.61 14.61 9.78
CA SER A 485 -87.39 14.02 10.38
C SER A 485 -86.16 14.54 9.65
N TRP A 486 -85.01 14.62 10.33
CA TRP A 486 -83.73 14.81 9.64
C TRP A 486 -83.41 13.58 8.78
N GLU A 487 -82.80 13.80 7.61
CA GLU A 487 -82.28 12.69 6.83
C GLU A 487 -81.23 11.91 7.60
N LYS A 488 -81.01 10.65 7.23
CA LYS A 488 -79.99 9.83 7.89
C LYS A 488 -78.61 10.33 7.51
N TYR A 489 -77.81 10.68 8.50
CA TYR A 489 -76.40 11.07 8.34
C TYR A 489 -75.47 10.12 9.09
N ARG A 490 -74.18 10.19 8.76
CA ARG A 490 -73.11 9.47 9.46
C ARG A 490 -72.02 10.48 9.81
N ILE A 491 -71.67 10.54 11.09
CA ILE A 491 -70.50 11.29 11.57
C ILE A 491 -69.24 10.67 10.93
N GLY A 492 -68.47 11.51 10.24
CA GLY A 492 -67.29 11.12 9.48
C GLY A 492 -66.33 12.30 9.32
N PRO A 493 -65.16 12.12 8.69
CA PRO A 493 -64.12 13.13 8.60
C PRO A 493 -64.40 14.18 7.50
N ASN A 494 -65.60 14.75 7.47
CA ASN A 494 -66.04 15.74 6.50
C ASN A 494 -67.17 16.60 7.06
N ASP A 495 -67.30 17.84 6.56
CA ASP A 495 -68.47 18.65 6.83
C ASP A 495 -69.75 17.97 6.31
N LEU A 496 -70.85 18.16 7.03
CA LEU A 496 -72.15 17.60 6.72
C LEU A 496 -73.14 18.72 6.40
N THR A 497 -74.00 18.47 5.42
CA THR A 497 -75.24 19.22 5.21
C THR A 497 -76.38 18.23 5.37
N ILE A 498 -77.25 18.46 6.35
CA ILE A 498 -78.32 17.55 6.75
C ILE A 498 -79.65 18.22 6.47
N HIS A 499 -80.46 17.64 5.59
CA HIS A 499 -81.73 18.20 5.17
C HIS A 499 -82.92 17.66 5.97
N ALA A 500 -83.88 18.54 6.29
CA ALA A 500 -85.16 18.13 6.84
C ALA A 500 -85.98 17.43 5.75
N VAL A 501 -86.54 16.26 6.08
CA VAL A 501 -87.39 15.47 5.19
C VAL A 501 -88.82 15.51 5.71
N TYR A 502 -89.73 16.01 4.88
CA TYR A 502 -91.17 15.98 5.14
C TYR A 502 -91.79 14.84 4.32
N THR A 503 -92.36 13.85 5.01
CA THR A 503 -93.03 12.71 4.37
C THR A 503 -94.54 12.88 4.52
N GLU A 504 -95.31 12.84 3.43
CA GLU A 504 -96.78 12.91 3.48
C GLU A 504 -97.33 11.83 4.40
N GLU A 505 -98.22 12.19 5.32
CA GLU A 505 -99.05 11.20 5.98
C GLU A 505 -99.91 10.51 4.92
N GLY A 506 -99.61 9.23 4.68
CA GLY A 506 -100.32 8.44 3.69
C GLY A 506 -101.83 8.52 3.92
N VAL A 507 -102.59 8.63 2.82
CA VAL A 507 -104.06 8.74 2.78
C VAL A 507 -104.77 7.65 3.62
N VAL A 508 -104.09 6.55 3.94
CA VAL A 508 -104.62 5.49 4.81
C VAL A 508 -104.84 5.96 6.26
N ASP A 509 -103.94 6.79 6.83
CA ASP A 509 -104.09 7.31 8.19
C ASP A 509 -105.20 8.38 8.26
N LYS A 510 -105.38 9.17 7.19
CA LYS A 510 -106.50 10.11 7.04
C LYS A 510 -107.86 9.41 6.88
N VAL A 511 -107.91 8.21 6.31
CA VAL A 511 -109.17 7.43 6.16
C VAL A 511 -109.51 6.68 7.45
N LEU A 512 -108.53 6.17 8.19
CA LEU A 512 -108.79 5.49 9.47
C LEU A 512 -109.36 6.43 10.55
N GLY A 513 -108.89 7.68 10.61
CA GLY A 513 -109.46 8.70 11.52
C GLY A 513 -110.93 9.06 11.23
N TYR A 514 -111.39 8.94 9.97
CA TYR A 514 -112.80 9.18 9.62
C TYR A 514 -113.71 7.98 9.90
N VAL A 515 -113.17 6.77 10.10
CA VAL A 515 -113.95 5.55 10.39
C VAL A 515 -114.26 5.41 11.88
N GLU A 516 -113.42 5.93 12.78
CA GLU A 516 -113.66 5.89 14.23
C GLU A 516 -114.79 6.84 14.68
N ASP A 517 -115.09 7.90 13.93
CA ASP A 517 -116.13 8.89 14.24
C ASP A 517 -117.49 8.66 13.53
N MET A 518 -117.67 7.54 12.81
CA MET A 518 -118.94 7.22 12.13
C MET A 518 -119.94 6.47 13.02
N ASP A 519 -121.18 6.97 13.08
CA ASP A 519 -122.32 6.34 13.77
C ASP A 519 -122.51 4.86 13.35
N PRO A 520 -122.57 3.91 14.31
CA PRO A 520 -122.78 2.48 14.05
C PRO A 520 -124.00 2.14 13.17
N LYS A 521 -124.97 3.05 13.03
CA LYS A 521 -126.18 2.83 12.22
C LYS A 521 -126.00 3.00 10.71
N ILE A 522 -124.86 3.53 10.23
CA ILE A 522 -124.58 3.66 8.78
C ILE A 522 -123.72 2.48 8.24
N LEU A 523 -123.23 1.58 9.11
CA LEU A 523 -122.30 0.52 8.73
C LEU A 523 -122.93 -0.68 7.99
N GLY A 524 -124.26 -0.77 7.92
CA GLY A 524 -124.96 -1.95 7.40
C GLY A 524 -124.97 -2.14 5.88
N ALA A 525 -124.62 -1.13 5.08
CA ALA A 525 -124.76 -1.22 3.62
C ALA A 525 -123.63 -0.60 2.78
N VAL A 526 -122.70 0.17 3.38
CA VAL A 526 -121.62 0.87 2.62
C VAL A 526 -120.22 0.33 2.95
N GLY A 527 -120.03 -0.36 4.07
CA GLY A 527 -118.71 -0.84 4.53
C GLY A 527 -118.05 -1.89 3.62
N ILE A 528 -118.84 -2.74 2.95
CA ILE A 528 -118.30 -3.79 2.06
C ILE A 528 -117.78 -3.21 0.73
N VAL A 529 -118.31 -2.08 0.27
CA VAL A 529 -117.88 -1.45 -1.00
C VAL A 529 -116.55 -0.71 -0.84
N ILE A 530 -116.28 -0.13 0.33
CA ILE A 530 -115.03 0.60 0.60
C ILE A 530 -113.85 -0.36 0.88
N ILE A 531 -114.08 -1.46 1.61
CA ILE A 531 -113.04 -2.48 1.87
C ILE A 531 -112.60 -3.18 0.56
N LEU A 532 -113.53 -3.42 -0.37
CA LEU A 532 -113.20 -4.01 -1.68
C LEU A 532 -112.49 -3.01 -2.62
N ALA A 533 -112.75 -1.70 -2.49
CA ALA A 533 -112.02 -0.67 -3.24
C ALA A 533 -110.56 -0.50 -2.77
N ILE A 534 -110.30 -0.66 -1.47
CA ILE A 534 -108.97 -0.53 -0.86
C ILE A 534 -108.07 -1.74 -1.18
N ILE A 535 -108.63 -2.96 -1.26
CA ILE A 535 -107.87 -4.15 -1.70
C ILE A 535 -107.53 -4.07 -3.20
N GLY A 536 -108.38 -3.43 -4.02
CA GLY A 536 -108.17 -3.26 -5.46
C GLY A 536 -107.04 -2.29 -5.85
N LEU A 537 -106.74 -1.29 -5.03
CA LEU A 537 -105.64 -0.33 -5.30
C LEU A 537 -104.25 -0.81 -4.83
N ALA A 538 -104.18 -1.79 -3.93
CA ALA A 538 -102.91 -2.31 -3.39
C ALA A 538 -102.11 -3.20 -4.37
N VAL A 539 -102.64 -3.52 -5.57
CA VAL A 539 -101.96 -4.37 -6.57
C VAL A 539 -101.22 -3.55 -7.66
N ARG A 540 -101.33 -2.21 -7.70
CA ARG A 540 -100.82 -1.42 -8.84
C ARG A 540 -99.55 -0.58 -8.66
N HIS A 541 -98.84 -0.66 -7.55
CA HIS A 541 -97.50 -0.04 -7.43
C HIS A 541 -96.53 -0.89 -6.60
N ARG A 542 -96.11 -2.04 -7.14
CA ARG A 542 -94.69 -2.44 -7.10
C ARG A 542 -94.06 -1.97 -8.40
N HIS A 543 -93.32 -0.87 -8.35
CA HIS A 543 -92.09 -0.61 -9.11
C HIS A 543 -91.36 0.56 -8.48
#